data_AF-A0A6G9ZDQ9-F1
#
_entry.id   AF-A0A6G9ZDQ9-F1
#
_cell.length_a   1.000
_cell.length_b   1.000
_cell.length_c   1.000
_cell.angle_alpha   90.00
_cell.angle_beta   90.00
_cell.angle_gamma   90.00
#
_symmetry.space_group_name_H-M   'P 1'
#
loop_
_entity.id
_entity.type
_entity.pdbx_description
1 polymer ?
#
loop_
_entity_poly.entity_id
_entity_poly.type
_entity_poly.pdbx_seq_one_letter_code
_entity_poly.pdbx_strand_id
1 'polypeptide(L)'
;MLEVLGPAIDVVEPANAVGAGRQPKDGGSTPVSAGGSPIGVMLVPPRSAEVSVSVLPQDYRDILEVLADSGRGLRAGHIAAGLGLSEERSVVESLRSKLKRLTARGWLDEQVPGLFTLADGVDVNA
;
A
#
# COMPACT_ATOMS: atom_id res chain seq x y z
N MET A 1 -42.49 29.26 8.03
CA MET A 1 -41.63 28.87 9.17
C MET A 1 -40.20 29.24 8.77
N LEU A 2 -39.51 29.92 9.68
CA LEU A 2 -38.32 30.78 9.48
C LEU A 2 -37.04 29.99 9.11
N GLU A 3 -36.20 30.58 8.26
CA GLU A 3 -34.81 30.17 7.98
C GLU A 3 -33.87 30.57 9.14
N VAL A 4 -32.93 29.70 9.54
CA VAL A 4 -31.73 30.05 10.34
C VAL A 4 -30.63 29.03 10.01
N LEU A 5 -29.63 29.40 9.20
CA LEU A 5 -28.29 29.90 9.60
C LEU A 5 -27.31 28.78 10.03
N GLY A 6 -26.24 28.56 9.26
CA GLY A 6 -25.00 27.97 9.78
C GLY A 6 -24.20 29.03 10.57
N PRO A 7 -22.86 28.99 10.60
CA PRO A 7 -21.90 27.93 10.93
C PRO A 7 -21.18 28.27 12.27
N ALA A 8 -20.35 27.37 12.83
CA ALA A 8 -19.34 27.78 13.82
C ALA A 8 -18.14 26.83 13.83
N ILE A 9 -17.02 27.40 13.40
CA ILE A 9 -15.64 26.97 13.67
C ILE A 9 -15.31 27.42 15.11
N ASP A 10 -14.47 26.69 15.85
CA ASP A 10 -13.18 27.15 16.39
C ASP A 10 -12.70 26.34 17.62
N VAL A 11 -11.47 25.82 17.49
CA VAL A 11 -10.34 25.83 18.45
C VAL A 11 -10.65 25.59 19.94
N VAL A 12 -9.92 24.64 20.55
CA VAL A 12 -8.88 24.96 21.56
C VAL A 12 -8.18 23.70 22.11
N GLU A 13 -6.85 23.78 22.17
CA GLU A 13 -5.92 22.85 22.81
C GLU A 13 -6.21 22.61 24.30
N PRO A 14 -5.68 21.52 24.88
CA PRO A 14 -5.15 21.59 26.23
C PRO A 14 -3.62 21.63 26.20
N ALA A 15 -3.10 22.82 26.51
CA ALA A 15 -1.77 23.01 27.03
C ALA A 15 -1.56 22.14 28.28
N ASN A 16 -0.48 21.37 28.33
CA ASN A 16 0.17 21.05 29.59
C ASN A 16 1.67 21.29 29.48
N ALA A 17 2.14 22.10 30.42
CA ALA A 17 3.47 22.65 30.46
C ALA A 17 4.46 21.72 31.16
N VAL A 18 5.68 21.77 30.63
CA VAL A 18 6.99 21.77 31.31
C VAL A 18 7.49 20.49 32.01
N GLY A 19 8.55 19.94 31.41
CA GLY A 19 9.50 19.03 32.05
C GLY A 19 10.73 18.86 31.15
N ALA A 20 11.79 19.62 31.43
CA ALA A 20 12.99 19.73 30.62
C ALA A 20 13.77 18.41 30.48
N GLY A 21 14.27 18.13 29.26
CA GLY A 21 15.20 17.02 29.05
C GLY A 21 15.55 16.71 27.59
N ARG A 22 16.44 17.54 27.01
CA ARG A 22 17.48 17.14 26.03
C ARG A 22 17.04 16.48 24.70
N GLN A 23 17.17 17.25 23.62
CA GLN A 23 17.13 16.77 22.23
C GLN A 23 18.22 15.69 21.99
N PRO A 24 17.89 14.62 21.24
CA PRO A 24 18.46 14.54 19.89
C PRO A 24 17.38 14.32 18.82
N LYS A 25 17.58 15.05 17.74
CA LYS A 25 17.09 14.85 16.38
C LYS A 25 16.95 13.36 16.04
N ASP A 26 15.73 12.91 15.85
CA ASP A 26 15.45 11.71 15.07
C ASP A 26 14.17 12.01 14.27
N GLY A 27 14.34 12.14 12.95
CA GLY A 27 13.26 12.33 12.00
C GLY A 27 12.47 11.03 11.88
N GLY A 28 11.67 10.71 12.88
CA GLY A 28 10.76 9.59 12.86
C GLY A 28 9.49 9.98 12.10
N SER A 29 9.52 9.96 10.76
CA SER A 29 8.30 9.68 10.00
C SER A 29 7.89 8.27 10.36
N THR A 30 6.97 8.13 11.30
CA THR A 30 6.19 6.91 11.46
C THR A 30 5.00 7.03 10.52
N PRO A 31 4.99 6.39 9.33
CA PRO A 31 3.71 6.07 8.75
C PRO A 31 3.05 5.09 9.71
N VAL A 32 1.87 5.48 10.17
CA VAL A 32 1.01 4.64 11.00
C VAL A 32 0.73 3.37 10.19
N SER A 33 1.43 2.28 10.49
CA SER A 33 1.00 0.96 10.05
C SER A 33 -0.07 0.49 11.01
N ALA A 34 -1.24 1.11 10.92
CA ALA A 34 -2.46 0.61 11.51
C ALA A 34 -2.91 -0.58 10.65
N GLY A 35 -2.51 -1.78 11.05
CA GLY A 35 -2.83 -2.99 10.30
C GLY A 35 -2.15 -4.22 10.88
N GLY A 36 -2.32 -4.47 12.18
CA GLY A 36 -1.94 -5.75 12.77
C GLY A 36 -2.75 -6.85 12.12
N SER A 37 -2.18 -7.59 11.17
CA SER A 37 -2.76 -8.86 10.74
C SER A 37 -2.43 -9.93 11.78
N PRO A 38 -3.41 -10.76 12.20
CA PRO A 38 -3.18 -11.77 13.22
C PRO A 38 -2.12 -12.77 12.75
N ILE A 39 -1.27 -13.14 13.69
CA ILE A 39 -0.22 -14.15 13.55
C ILE A 39 -0.86 -15.45 13.02
N GLY A 40 -0.57 -15.79 11.75
CA GLY A 40 -0.92 -17.09 11.15
C GLY A 40 -1.73 -17.07 9.84
N VAL A 41 -2.17 -15.92 9.30
CA VAL A 41 -2.99 -15.89 8.08
C VAL A 41 -2.15 -15.86 6.80
N MET A 42 -2.39 -16.78 5.88
CA MET A 42 -1.86 -16.70 4.50
C MET A 42 -2.42 -15.44 3.82
N LEU A 43 -1.68 -14.33 3.88
CA LEU A 43 -2.09 -13.03 3.32
C LEU A 43 -2.31 -13.05 1.79
N VAL A 44 -1.77 -14.04 1.09
CA VAL A 44 -1.89 -14.18 -0.36
C VAL A 44 -2.18 -15.66 -0.68
N PRO A 45 -3.44 -16.04 -0.95
CA PRO A 45 -3.77 -17.36 -1.47
C PRO A 45 -3.09 -17.59 -2.83
N PRO A 46 -2.81 -18.85 -3.21
CA PRO A 46 -2.36 -19.15 -4.56
C PRO A 46 -3.43 -18.73 -5.57
N ARG A 47 -3.00 -18.23 -6.73
CA ARG A 47 -3.88 -17.91 -7.86
C ARG A 47 -4.49 -19.19 -8.42
N SER A 48 -5.82 -19.18 -8.53
CA SER A 48 -6.60 -20.16 -9.29
C SER A 48 -7.59 -19.40 -10.17
N ALA A 49 -8.05 -20.00 -11.28
CA ALA A 49 -9.04 -19.37 -12.16
C ALA A 49 -10.37 -19.03 -11.45
N GLU A 50 -10.65 -19.68 -10.32
CA GLU A 50 -11.85 -19.51 -9.51
C GLU A 50 -11.69 -18.44 -8.41
N VAL A 51 -10.48 -17.90 -8.22
CA VAL A 51 -10.16 -16.98 -7.12
C VAL A 51 -9.95 -15.57 -7.67
N SER A 52 -10.87 -14.67 -7.33
CA SER A 52 -10.81 -13.26 -7.77
C SER A 52 -9.79 -12.45 -6.97
N VAL A 53 -9.30 -11.35 -7.54
CA VAL A 53 -8.37 -10.42 -6.86
C VAL A 53 -8.96 -9.82 -5.58
N SER A 54 -10.29 -9.80 -5.47
CA SER A 54 -11.02 -9.28 -4.31
C SER A 54 -10.75 -10.03 -3.01
N VAL A 55 -10.21 -11.26 -3.07
CA VAL A 55 -9.79 -12.00 -1.86
C VAL A 55 -8.46 -11.49 -1.29
N LEU A 56 -7.70 -10.73 -2.08
CA LEU A 56 -6.44 -10.15 -1.64
C LEU A 56 -6.69 -8.94 -0.74
N PRO A 57 -5.85 -8.70 0.26
CA PRO A 57 -5.88 -7.44 1.00
C PRO A 57 -5.68 -6.24 0.06
N GLN A 58 -6.26 -5.09 0.42
CA GLN A 58 -6.28 -3.88 -0.42
C GLN A 58 -4.89 -3.50 -0.96
N ASP A 59 -3.87 -3.47 -0.10
CA ASP A 59 -2.50 -3.13 -0.50
C ASP A 59 -1.96 -3.96 -1.68
N TYR A 60 -2.40 -5.23 -1.81
CA TYR A 60 -2.01 -6.09 -2.92
C TYR A 60 -2.86 -5.83 -4.16
N ARG A 61 -4.12 -5.47 -4.00
CA ARG A 61 -5.02 -5.10 -5.10
C ARG A 61 -4.56 -3.79 -5.76
N ASP A 62 -4.18 -2.79 -4.97
CA ASP A 62 -3.64 -1.52 -5.48
C ASP A 62 -2.41 -1.75 -6.38
N ILE A 63 -1.54 -2.71 -5.99
CA ILE A 63 -0.39 -3.11 -6.81
C ILE A 63 -0.84 -3.67 -8.17
N LEU A 64 -1.86 -4.53 -8.18
CA LEU A 64 -2.38 -5.13 -9.42
C LEU A 64 -3.03 -4.07 -10.30
N GLU A 65 -3.74 -3.10 -9.71
CA GLU A 65 -4.38 -2.00 -10.41
C GLU A 65 -3.35 -1.09 -11.10
N VAL A 66 -2.27 -0.71 -10.41
CA VAL A 66 -1.18 0.07 -11.02
C VAL A 66 -0.54 -0.66 -12.20
N LEU A 67 -0.38 -1.98 -12.11
CA LEU A 67 0.12 -2.80 -13.21
C LEU A 67 -0.87 -2.87 -14.37
N ALA A 68 -2.17 -3.02 -14.08
CA ALA A 68 -3.23 -3.04 -15.09
C ALA A 68 -3.32 -1.71 -15.85
N ASP A 69 -3.36 -0.59 -15.12
CA ASP A 69 -3.43 0.77 -15.68
C ASP A 69 -2.23 1.06 -16.60
N SER A 70 -1.05 0.56 -16.23
CA SER A 70 0.15 0.77 -17.04
C SER A 70 0.18 0.02 -18.36
N GLY A 71 -0.63 -1.05 -18.50
CA GLY A 71 -0.70 -1.95 -19.66
C GLY A 71 0.62 -2.65 -20.00
N ARG A 72 1.64 -2.61 -19.14
CA ARG A 72 2.99 -3.15 -19.40
C ARG A 72 3.69 -3.62 -18.12
N GLY A 73 4.84 -4.26 -18.29
CA GLY A 73 5.68 -4.61 -17.14
C GLY A 73 6.26 -3.38 -16.45
N LEU A 74 6.19 -3.35 -15.12
CA LEU A 74 6.76 -2.28 -14.29
C LEU A 74 7.87 -2.77 -13.38
N ARG A 75 8.81 -1.86 -13.11
CA ARG A 75 9.84 -2.04 -12.08
C ARG A 75 9.27 -1.66 -10.72
N ALA A 76 9.81 -2.23 -9.64
CA ALA A 76 9.35 -1.96 -8.28
C ALA A 76 9.30 -0.46 -7.94
N GLY A 77 10.27 0.34 -8.40
CA GLY A 77 10.25 1.80 -8.22
C GLY A 77 9.05 2.49 -8.89
N HIS A 78 8.76 2.14 -10.15
CA HIS A 78 7.60 2.68 -10.86
C HIS A 78 6.27 2.25 -10.22
N ILE A 79 6.20 1.03 -9.67
CA ILE A 79 5.02 0.58 -8.92
C ILE A 79 4.89 1.39 -7.62
N ALA A 80 6.00 1.64 -6.90
CA ALA A 80 6.00 2.49 -5.71
C ALA A 80 5.49 3.91 -6.04
N ALA A 81 5.99 4.51 -7.12
CA ALA A 81 5.52 5.82 -7.58
C ALA A 81 4.03 5.81 -7.94
N GLY A 82 3.54 4.77 -8.62
CA GLY A 82 2.12 4.62 -8.96
C GLY A 82 1.21 4.47 -7.74
N LEU A 83 1.73 3.89 -6.66
CA LEU A 83 1.04 3.80 -5.36
C LEU A 83 1.16 5.07 -4.50
N GLY A 84 1.83 6.11 -4.98
CA GLY A 84 2.12 7.32 -4.19
C GLY A 84 3.10 7.09 -3.04
N LEU A 85 3.88 6.00 -3.08
CA LEU A 85 4.90 5.68 -2.10
C LEU A 85 6.24 6.35 -2.44
N SER A 86 7.10 6.49 -1.43
CA SER A 86 8.47 6.97 -1.65
C SER A 86 9.27 5.97 -2.50
N GLU A 87 10.06 6.48 -3.45
CA GLU A 87 10.96 5.69 -4.30
C GLU A 87 12.31 5.40 -3.62
N GLU A 88 12.41 5.69 -2.32
CA GLU A 88 13.58 5.36 -1.52
C GLU A 88 13.86 3.85 -1.49
N ARG A 89 15.15 3.50 -1.46
CA ARG A 89 15.60 2.10 -1.52
C ARG A 89 14.91 1.18 -0.52
N SER A 90 14.69 1.65 0.70
CA SER A 90 14.02 0.88 1.75
C SER A 90 12.58 0.48 1.36
N VAL A 91 11.84 1.43 0.79
CA VAL A 91 10.45 1.23 0.35
C VAL A 91 10.41 0.34 -0.88
N VAL A 92 11.29 0.59 -1.86
CA VAL A 92 11.37 -0.20 -3.09
C VAL A 92 11.73 -1.66 -2.80
N GLU A 93 12.65 -1.94 -1.89
CA GLU A 93 13.02 -3.32 -1.53
C GLU A 93 11.93 -4.03 -0.72
N SER A 94 11.22 -3.29 0.14
CA SER A 94 10.04 -3.80 0.84
C SER A 94 8.93 -4.16 -0.15
N LEU A 95 8.67 -3.31 -1.15
CA LEU A 95 7.71 -3.57 -2.21
C LEU A 95 8.16 -4.72 -3.12
N ARG A 96 9.45 -4.79 -3.47
CA ARG A 96 10.03 -5.91 -4.24
C ARG A 96 9.76 -7.26 -3.56
N SER A 97 9.87 -7.30 -2.23
CA SER A 97 9.55 -8.50 -1.44
C SER A 97 8.07 -8.88 -1.53
N LYS A 98 7.15 -7.90 -1.54
CA LYS A 98 5.71 -8.12 -1.76
C LYS A 98 5.42 -8.61 -3.19
N LEU A 99 6.04 -7.99 -4.18
CA LEU A 99 5.89 -8.37 -5.60
C LEU A 99 6.35 -9.81 -5.83
N LYS A 100 7.52 -10.19 -5.30
CA LYS A 100 8.01 -11.58 -5.36
C LYS A 100 7.07 -12.58 -4.71
N ARG A 101 6.39 -12.20 -3.61
CA ARG A 101 5.35 -13.03 -2.99
C ARG A 101 4.16 -13.22 -3.90
N LEU A 102 3.67 -12.16 -4.55
CA LEU A 102 2.60 -12.25 -5.54
C LEU A 102 3.01 -13.12 -6.74
N THR A 103 4.25 -12.98 -7.21
CA THR A 103 4.79 -13.82 -8.29
C THR A 103 4.86 -15.29 -7.90
N ALA A 104 5.37 -15.61 -6.71
CA ALA A 104 5.42 -16.99 -6.21
C ALA A 104 4.03 -17.63 -6.02
N ARG A 105 2.98 -16.79 -5.91
CA ARG A 105 1.58 -17.22 -5.80
C ARG A 105 0.86 -17.21 -7.14
N GLY A 106 1.53 -16.82 -8.22
CA GLY A 106 0.99 -16.79 -9.57
C GLY A 106 0.16 -15.56 -9.91
N TRP A 107 0.02 -14.57 -9.02
CA TRP A 107 -0.73 -13.34 -9.31
C TRP A 107 -0.01 -12.41 -10.28
N LEU A 108 1.33 -12.44 -10.25
CA LEU A 108 2.20 -11.68 -11.12
C LEU A 108 3.14 -12.63 -11.86
N ASP A 109 3.60 -12.21 -13.03
CA ASP A 109 4.75 -12.80 -13.69
C ASP A 109 5.98 -11.88 -13.57
N GLU A 110 7.17 -12.45 -13.68
CA GLU A 110 8.42 -11.70 -13.73
C GLU A 110 9.15 -12.04 -15.03
N GLN A 111 8.78 -11.31 -16.09
CA GLN A 111 9.33 -11.53 -17.44
C GLN A 111 10.86 -11.47 -17.48
N VAL A 112 11.46 -10.53 -16.72
CA VAL A 112 12.90 -10.43 -16.50
C VAL A 112 13.17 -9.98 -15.07
N PRO A 113 14.35 -10.28 -14.49
CA PRO A 113 14.63 -9.98 -13.08
C PRO A 113 14.29 -8.54 -12.69
N GLY A 114 13.28 -8.38 -11.82
CA GLY A 114 12.76 -7.11 -11.32
C GLY A 114 11.78 -6.35 -12.22
N LEU A 115 11.31 -6.94 -13.32
CA LEU A 115 10.23 -6.42 -14.17
C LEU A 115 9.02 -7.31 -13.96
N PHE A 116 7.96 -6.74 -13.40
CA PHE A 116 6.76 -7.48 -13.01
C PHE A 116 5.59 -7.14 -13.93
N THR A 117 4.83 -8.14 -14.31
CA THR A 117 3.61 -8.03 -15.14
C THR A 117 2.45 -8.74 -14.46
N LEU A 118 1.22 -8.38 -14.80
CA LEU A 118 0.07 -9.20 -14.42
C LEU A 118 0.19 -10.59 -15.04
N ALA A 119 -0.15 -11.61 -14.26
CA ALA A 119 -0.24 -12.96 -14.80
C ALA A 119 -1.42 -13.08 -15.78
N ASP A 120 -1.30 -14.02 -16.73
CA ASP A 120 -2.35 -14.26 -17.72
C ASP A 120 -3.69 -14.59 -17.07
N GLY A 121 -4.75 -13.92 -17.53
CA GLY A 121 -6.12 -14.06 -17.02
C GLY A 121 -6.36 -13.45 -15.63
N VAL A 122 -5.46 -12.60 -15.10
CA VAL A 122 -5.77 -11.80 -13.91
C VAL A 122 -6.68 -10.66 -14.34
N ASP A 123 -7.94 -10.70 -13.91
CA ASP A 123 -8.84 -9.56 -14.04
C ASP A 123 -8.86 -8.79 -12.72
N VAL A 124 -8.48 -7.50 -12.78
CA VAL A 124 -8.43 -6.62 -11.60
C VAL A 124 -9.75 -5.91 -11.32
N ASN A 125 -10.69 -5.95 -12.27
CA ASN A 125 -12.00 -5.28 -12.22
C ASN A 125 -13.18 -6.26 -12.02
N ALA A 126 -12.89 -7.55 -11.81
CA ALA A 126 -13.85 -8.65 -11.65
C ALA A 126 -14.51 -8.75 -10.26
#